data_AF-A0A319CFK9-F1
#
_entry.id   AF-A0A319CFK9-F1
#
_cell.length_a   1.000
_cell.length_b   1.000
_cell.length_c   1.000
_cell.angle_alpha   90.00
_cell.angle_beta   90.00
_cell.angle_gamma   90.00
#
_symmetry.space_group_name_H-M   'P 1'
#
loop_
_entity.id
_entity.type
_entity.pdbx_description
1 polymer ?
#
loop_
_entity_poly.entity_id
_entity_poly.type
_entity_poly.pdbx_seq_one_letter_code
_entity_poly.pdbx_strand_id
1 'polypeptide(L)'
;MLLAANDVVLITPVPPLSILYKGRRPTESPVRHNLPEINKYQEDENRFFYTCLKIFDDLAAVAVEVSDNLILQHEFEPEVSLVGNRRIPLGMRKLQETLSNSHRKKARAREEWNHCLNLLHIHALLPQWI
;
A
#
# COMPACT_ATOMS: atom_id res chain seq x y z
N MET A 1 -19.81 19.94 21.55
CA MET A 1 -19.73 18.61 22.21
C MET A 1 -20.55 17.66 21.36
N LEU A 2 -20.02 16.70 20.60
CA LEU A 2 -18.83 15.86 20.77
C LEU A 2 -18.15 15.58 19.42
N LEU A 3 -16.81 15.65 19.42
CA LEU A 3 -15.87 14.90 18.56
C LEU A 3 -15.94 13.41 18.98
N ALA A 4 -15.56 12.37 18.25
CA ALA A 4 -14.59 12.21 17.17
C ALA A 4 -14.89 10.91 16.40
N ALA A 5 -14.38 10.87 15.16
CA ALA A 5 -14.26 9.69 14.33
C ALA A 5 -13.45 8.57 15.00
N ASN A 6 -13.84 7.32 14.78
CA ASN A 6 -13.01 6.13 15.03
C ASN A 6 -13.21 5.14 13.89
N ASP A 7 -12.89 5.57 12.66
CA ASP A 7 -12.55 4.63 11.59
C ASP A 7 -11.05 4.33 11.68
N VAL A 8 -10.66 3.64 12.75
CA VAL A 8 -9.37 2.95 12.77
C VAL A 8 -9.53 1.75 11.84
N VAL A 9 -9.16 1.93 10.58
CA VAL A 9 -8.91 0.80 9.68
C VAL A 9 -7.76 0.02 10.30
N LEU A 10 -8.10 -1.02 11.06
CA LEU A 10 -7.15 -2.05 11.45
C LEU A 10 -6.64 -2.67 10.15
N ILE A 11 -5.47 -2.20 9.70
CA ILE A 11 -4.65 -2.93 8.74
C ILE A 11 -4.18 -4.16 9.50
N THR A 12 -4.99 -5.22 9.52
CA THR A 12 -4.55 -6.51 10.01
C THR A 12 -3.42 -6.94 9.08
N PRO A 13 -2.19 -7.17 9.58
CA PRO A 13 -1.13 -7.70 8.74
C PRO A 13 -1.63 -9.01 8.13
N VAL A 14 -1.60 -9.10 6.80
CA VAL A 14 -1.88 -10.37 6.12
C VAL A 14 -0.87 -11.38 6.66
N PRO A 15 -1.31 -12.44 7.35
CA PRO A 15 -0.38 -13.41 7.89
C PRO A 15 0.39 -14.01 6.71
N PRO A 16 1.73 -14.10 6.78
CA PRO A 16 2.50 -14.77 5.74
C PRO A 16 1.94 -16.19 5.57
N LEU A 17 1.82 -16.64 4.31
CA LEU A 17 1.22 -17.94 3.95
C LEU A 17 1.86 -19.14 4.68
N SER A 18 3.02 -18.96 5.31
CA SER A 18 3.64 -19.91 6.25
C SER A 18 2.76 -20.30 7.44
N ILE A 19 1.79 -19.47 7.84
CA ILE A 19 0.84 -19.80 8.92
C ILE A 19 -0.25 -20.77 8.41
N LEU A 20 -0.63 -20.71 7.12
CA LEU A 20 -1.65 -21.58 6.53
C LEU A 20 -1.16 -23.04 6.39
N TYR A 21 0.15 -23.24 6.20
CA TYR A 21 0.74 -24.58 6.07
C TYR A 21 0.88 -25.35 7.40
N LYS A 22 0.74 -24.70 8.55
CA LYS A 22 0.91 -25.33 9.87
C LYS A 22 -0.25 -26.26 10.29
N GLY A 23 -1.36 -26.29 9.56
CA GLY A 23 -2.59 -27.02 9.94
C GLY A 23 -2.84 -28.38 9.28
N ARG A 24 -2.06 -28.81 8.28
CA ARG A 24 -2.24 -30.15 7.67
C ARG A 24 -1.45 -31.22 8.42
N ARG A 25 -2.15 -32.28 8.87
CA ARG A 25 -1.54 -33.49 9.42
C ARG A 25 -0.54 -34.10 8.41
N PRO A 26 0.64 -34.57 8.86
CA PRO A 26 1.67 -35.13 8.01
C PRO A 26 1.32 -36.55 7.60
N THR A 27 0.52 -36.70 6.55
CA THR A 27 0.42 -37.97 5.81
C THR A 27 0.81 -37.72 4.38
N GLU A 28 2.09 -37.39 4.21
CA GLU A 28 2.96 -37.60 3.05
C GLU A 28 4.24 -36.79 3.32
N SER A 29 5.38 -37.49 3.33
CA SER A 29 6.69 -36.94 3.66
C SER A 29 7.02 -35.70 2.80
N PRO A 30 7.48 -34.58 3.38
CA PRO A 30 7.55 -33.29 2.69
C PRO A 30 8.80 -33.17 1.81
N VAL A 31 8.58 -32.69 0.58
CA VAL A 31 9.24 -31.51 -0.03
C VAL A 31 10.74 -31.36 0.29
N ARG A 32 11.61 -31.74 -0.65
CA ARG A 32 13.00 -31.25 -0.73
C ARG A 32 13.33 -30.43 -1.98
N HIS A 33 12.41 -30.31 -2.94
CA HIS A 33 12.65 -29.57 -4.18
C HIS A 33 11.91 -28.22 -4.31
N ASN A 34 10.94 -27.91 -3.41
CA ASN A 34 10.11 -26.69 -3.53
C ASN A 34 10.48 -25.59 -2.52
N LEU A 35 11.47 -25.82 -1.64
CA LEU A 35 11.87 -24.83 -0.62
C LEU A 35 12.43 -23.53 -1.24
N PRO A 36 13.27 -23.58 -2.31
CA PRO A 36 13.75 -22.36 -2.97
C PRO A 36 12.63 -21.57 -3.65
N GLU A 37 11.64 -22.27 -4.23
CA GLU A 37 10.50 -21.65 -4.92
C GLU A 37 9.54 -20.97 -3.93
N ILE A 38 9.30 -21.58 -2.77
CA ILE A 38 8.50 -20.99 -1.69
C ILE A 38 9.18 -19.73 -1.14
N ASN A 39 10.51 -19.77 -0.92
CA ASN A 39 11.26 -18.60 -0.46
C ASN A 39 11.21 -17.46 -1.48
N LYS A 40 11.42 -17.77 -2.77
CA LYS A 40 11.33 -16.78 -3.85
C LYS A 40 9.94 -16.16 -3.94
N TYR A 41 8.89 -16.96 -3.77
CA TYR A 41 7.52 -16.46 -3.73
C TYR A 41 7.30 -15.47 -2.58
N GLN A 42 7.77 -15.80 -1.36
CA GLN A 42 7.67 -14.91 -0.21
C GLN A 42 8.47 -13.62 -0.42
N GLU A 43 9.62 -13.69 -1.07
CA GLU A 43 10.41 -12.50 -1.44
C GLU A 43 9.66 -11.58 -2.42
N ASP A 44 9.02 -12.15 -3.44
CA ASP A 44 8.22 -11.40 -4.42
C ASP A 44 6.95 -10.80 -3.79
N GLU A 45 6.27 -11.54 -2.91
CA GLU A 45 5.12 -11.06 -2.14
C GLU A 45 5.53 -9.91 -1.19
N ASN A 46 6.61 -10.09 -0.43
CA ASN A 46 7.14 -9.05 0.44
C ASN A 46 7.54 -7.81 -0.37
N ARG A 47 8.15 -7.96 -1.55
CA ARG A 47 8.50 -6.85 -2.44
C ARG A 47 7.27 -6.06 -2.88
N PHE A 48 6.18 -6.76 -3.22
CA PHE A 48 4.90 -6.10 -3.54
C PHE A 48 4.39 -5.29 -2.34
N PHE A 49 4.34 -5.88 -1.15
CA PHE A 49 3.90 -5.18 0.05
C PHE A 49 4.78 -3.99 0.42
N TYR A 50 6.11 -4.12 0.37
CA TYR A 50 7.02 -3.00 0.59
C TYR A 50 6.82 -1.87 -0.42
N THR A 51 6.51 -2.21 -1.67
CA THR A 51 6.18 -1.21 -2.68
C THR A 51 4.89 -0.48 -2.34
N CYS A 52 3.86 -1.19 -1.87
CA CYS A 52 2.63 -0.58 -1.39
C CYS A 52 2.86 0.32 -0.17
N LEU A 53 3.64 -0.12 0.82
CA LEU A 53 3.97 0.68 2.00
C LEU A 53 4.69 1.98 1.61
N LYS A 54 5.70 1.90 0.74
CA LYS A 54 6.40 3.09 0.23
C LYS A 54 5.45 4.04 -0.51
N ILE A 55 4.50 3.51 -1.27
CA ILE A 55 3.46 4.32 -1.93
C ILE A 55 2.60 5.04 -0.88
N PHE A 56 2.21 4.37 0.21
CA PHE A 56 1.47 5.00 1.30
C PHE A 56 2.28 6.09 1.99
N ASP A 57 3.56 5.84 2.28
CA ASP A 57 4.46 6.82 2.88
C ASP A 57 4.62 8.06 1.99
N ASP A 58 4.84 7.86 0.67
CA ASP A 58 4.93 8.96 -0.32
C ASP A 58 3.63 9.80 -0.32
N LEU A 59 2.46 9.16 -0.29
CA LEU A 59 1.16 9.84 -0.26
C LEU A 59 0.94 10.61 1.04
N ALA A 60 1.27 9.99 2.18
CA ALA A 60 1.15 10.61 3.50
C ALA A 60 2.06 11.84 3.62
N ALA A 61 3.32 11.74 3.17
CA ALA A 61 4.26 12.84 3.18
C ALA A 61 3.73 14.05 2.38
N VAL A 62 3.17 13.83 1.19
CA VAL A 62 2.60 14.93 0.38
C VAL A 62 1.33 15.49 1.03
N ALA A 63 0.49 14.65 1.64
CA ALA A 63 -0.70 15.13 2.34
C ALA A 63 -0.36 16.00 3.55
N VAL A 64 0.64 15.61 4.34
CA VAL A 64 1.18 16.40 5.46
C VAL A 64 1.74 17.71 4.94
N GLU A 65 2.59 17.68 3.92
CA GLU A 65 3.19 18.90 3.36
C GLU A 65 2.15 19.90 2.84
N VAL A 66 1.11 19.44 2.13
CA VAL A 66 0.03 20.33 1.66
C VAL A 66 -0.79 20.87 2.82
N SER A 67 -1.07 20.03 3.82
CA SER A 67 -1.82 20.45 5.01
C SER A 67 -1.04 21.51 5.81
N ASP A 68 0.23 21.26 6.10
CA ASP A 68 1.10 22.18 6.83
C ASP A 68 1.20 23.53 6.10
N ASN A 69 1.37 23.52 4.78
CA ASN A 69 1.42 24.75 3.99
C ASN A 69 0.13 25.59 4.09
N LEU A 70 -1.03 24.94 4.16
CA LEU A 70 -2.32 25.62 4.29
C LEU A 70 -2.58 26.07 5.73
N ILE A 71 -2.20 25.26 6.73
CA ILE A 71 -2.28 25.60 8.15
C ILE A 71 -1.42 26.83 8.45
N LEU A 72 -0.14 26.81 8.04
CA LEU A 72 0.76 27.95 8.22
C LEU A 72 0.22 29.21 7.54
N GLN A 73 -0.37 29.08 6.35
CA GLN A 73 -1.00 30.23 5.71
C GLN A 73 -2.18 30.76 6.54
N HIS A 74 -3.02 29.89 7.07
CA HIS A 74 -4.16 30.31 7.88
C HIS A 74 -3.71 31.02 9.17
N GLU A 75 -2.63 30.55 9.81
CA GLU A 75 -2.11 31.11 11.05
C GLU A 75 -1.38 32.45 10.85
N PHE A 76 -0.61 32.58 9.76
CA PHE A 76 0.29 33.73 9.57
C PHE A 76 -0.16 34.71 8.47
N GLU A 77 -1.08 34.32 7.59
CA GLU A 77 -1.60 35.14 6.49
C GLU A 77 -3.15 35.02 6.38
N PRO A 78 -3.91 35.28 7.46
CA PRO A 78 -5.35 35.04 7.51
C PRO A 78 -6.16 35.96 6.57
N GLU A 79 -5.60 37.11 6.16
CA GLU A 79 -6.25 38.04 5.24
C GLU A 79 -6.25 37.55 3.78
N VAL A 80 -5.52 36.48 3.46
CA VAL A 80 -5.52 35.91 2.12
C VAL A 80 -6.87 35.28 1.82
N SER A 81 -7.63 35.91 0.94
CA SER A 81 -8.91 35.40 0.44
C SER A 81 -8.76 34.00 -0.17
N LEU A 82 -9.65 33.09 0.25
CA LEU A 82 -9.74 31.73 -0.28
C LEU A 82 -9.90 31.70 -1.81
N VAL A 83 -10.63 32.68 -2.37
CA VAL A 83 -10.97 32.75 -3.81
C VAL A 83 -9.78 33.16 -4.68
N GLY A 84 -8.76 33.81 -4.10
CA GLY A 84 -7.52 34.21 -4.78
C GLY A 84 -6.28 33.40 -4.39
N ASN A 85 -6.44 32.42 -3.50
CA ASN A 85 -5.32 31.72 -2.90
C ASN A 85 -4.70 30.71 -3.88
N ARG A 86 -3.53 31.04 -4.42
CA ARG A 86 -2.77 30.17 -5.34
C ARG A 86 -2.24 28.89 -4.68
N ARG A 87 -2.11 28.83 -3.35
CA ARG A 87 -1.60 27.64 -2.64
C ARG A 87 -2.59 26.48 -2.69
N ILE A 88 -3.90 26.77 -2.72
CA ILE A 88 -4.95 25.74 -2.82
C ILE A 88 -4.86 24.93 -4.13
N PRO A 89 -4.97 25.54 -5.33
CA PRO A 89 -4.88 24.78 -6.58
C PRO A 89 -3.50 24.13 -6.77
N LEU A 90 -2.43 24.72 -6.22
CA LEU A 90 -1.10 24.11 -6.23
C LEU A 90 -1.05 22.83 -5.38
N GLY A 91 -1.55 22.89 -4.14
CA GLY A 91 -1.65 21.73 -3.25
C GLY A 91 -2.54 20.63 -3.83
N MET A 92 -3.70 20.99 -4.39
CA MET A 92 -4.59 20.06 -5.07
C MET A 92 -3.90 19.35 -6.25
N ARG A 93 -3.18 20.11 -7.09
CA ARG A 93 -2.42 19.53 -8.20
C ARG A 93 -1.37 18.54 -7.69
N LYS A 94 -0.61 18.92 -6.67
CA LYS A 94 0.43 18.06 -6.08
C LYS A 94 -0.14 16.75 -5.54
N LEU A 95 -1.29 16.80 -4.87
CA LEU A 95 -2.02 15.61 -4.40
C LEU A 95 -2.49 14.74 -5.57
N GLN A 96 -3.11 15.35 -6.59
CA GLN A 96 -3.60 14.62 -7.77
C GLN A 96 -2.48 13.94 -8.55
N GLU A 97 -1.35 14.61 -8.74
CA GLU A 97 -0.18 14.05 -9.42
C GLU A 97 0.40 12.89 -8.63
N THR A 98 0.55 13.04 -7.31
CA THR A 98 1.07 12.00 -6.42
C THR A 98 0.15 10.78 -6.41
N LEU A 99 -1.16 10.99 -6.35
CA LEU A 99 -2.17 9.92 -6.41
C LEU A 99 -2.19 9.21 -7.77
N SER A 100 -2.07 9.97 -8.86
CA SER A 100 -2.01 9.38 -10.21
C SER A 100 -0.73 8.58 -10.43
N ASN A 101 0.38 9.03 -9.83
CA ASN A 101 1.65 8.31 -9.88
C ASN A 101 1.61 7.05 -8.99
N SER A 102 1.01 7.13 -7.80
CA SER A 102 0.87 5.98 -6.91
C SER A 102 0.05 4.86 -7.53
N HIS A 103 -1.06 5.20 -8.20
CA HIS A 103 -1.85 4.23 -8.95
C HIS A 103 -1.03 3.53 -10.04
N ARG A 104 -0.24 4.28 -10.81
CA ARG A 104 0.64 3.70 -11.84
C ARG A 104 1.72 2.80 -11.25
N LYS A 105 2.35 3.20 -10.13
CA LYS A 105 3.35 2.39 -9.42
C LYS A 105 2.74 1.09 -8.89
N LYS A 106 1.57 1.17 -8.23
CA LYS A 106 0.84 0.01 -7.72
C LYS A 106 0.42 -0.96 -8.84
N ALA A 107 -0.07 -0.44 -9.96
CA ALA A 107 -0.46 -1.26 -11.11
C ALA A 107 0.73 -2.08 -11.64
N ARG A 108 1.89 -1.44 -11.83
CA ARG A 108 3.13 -2.12 -12.23
C ARG A 108 3.57 -3.19 -11.22
N ALA A 109 3.58 -2.85 -9.93
CA ALA A 109 3.95 -3.81 -8.89
C ALA A 109 3.00 -5.02 -8.85
N ARG A 110 1.70 -4.80 -9.08
CA ARG A 110 0.72 -5.89 -9.17
C ARG A 110 0.93 -6.75 -10.41
N GLU A 111 1.24 -6.14 -11.55
CA GLU A 111 1.55 -6.86 -12.78
C GLU A 111 2.80 -7.73 -12.64
N GLU A 112 3.88 -7.19 -12.06
CA GLU A 112 5.11 -7.92 -11.76
C GLU A 112 4.83 -9.11 -10.83
N TRP A 113 4.08 -8.89 -9.75
CA TRP A 113 3.71 -9.97 -8.82
C TRP A 113 2.85 -11.05 -9.50
N ASN A 114 1.87 -10.65 -10.31
CA ASN A 114 1.05 -11.57 -11.10
C ASN A 114 1.90 -12.37 -12.11
N HIS A 115 2.92 -11.76 -12.72
CA HIS A 115 3.84 -12.47 -13.61
C HIS A 115 4.63 -13.56 -12.87
N CYS A 116 5.14 -13.26 -11.67
CA CYS A 116 5.80 -14.25 -10.82
C CYS A 116 4.85 -15.41 -10.43
N LEU A 117 3.59 -15.09 -10.09
CA LEU A 117 2.55 -16.07 -9.79
C LEU A 117 2.26 -17.02 -10.97
N ASN A 118 2.18 -16.48 -12.19
CA ASN A 118 1.98 -17.25 -13.42
C ASN A 118 3.15 -18.20 -13.68
N LEU A 119 4.39 -17.73 -13.53
CA LEU A 119 5.59 -18.56 -13.76
C LEU A 119 5.65 -19.76 -12.80
N LEU A 120 5.21 -19.58 -11.57
CA LEU A 120 5.25 -20.62 -10.54
C LEU A 120 4.04 -21.58 -10.59
N HIS A 121 3.03 -21.35 -11.45
CA HIS A 121 1.78 -22.13 -11.48
C HIS A 121 1.03 -22.21 -10.12
N ILE A 122 1.23 -21.22 -9.23
CA ILE A 122 0.72 -21.23 -7.83
C ILE A 122 -0.73 -20.73 -7.71
N HIS A 123 -1.42 -20.40 -8.82
CA HIS A 123 -2.79 -19.84 -8.83
C HIS A 123 -3.81 -20.56 -7.94
N ALA A 124 -3.64 -21.86 -7.71
CA ALA A 124 -4.53 -22.67 -6.87
C ALA A 124 -4.46 -22.37 -5.35
N LEU A 125 -3.54 -21.53 -4.88
CA LEU A 125 -3.26 -21.32 -3.44
C LEU A 125 -3.57 -19.90 -2.92
N LEU A 126 -4.03 -18.99 -3.78
CA LEU A 126 -4.37 -17.62 -3.36
C LEU A 126 -5.78 -17.54 -2.76
N PRO A 127 -5.96 -16.91 -1.59
CA PRO A 127 -7.30 -16.61 -1.08
C PRO A 127 -8.01 -15.64 -2.04
N GLN A 128 -9.26 -15.95 -2.40
CA GLN A 128 -10.10 -15.14 -3.30
C GLN A 128 -10.56 -13.77 -2.73
N TRP A 129 -9.94 -13.26 -1.67
CA TRP A 129 -10.41 -12.10 -0.92
C TRP A 129 -9.52 -10.85 -1.10
N ILE A 130 -9.13 -10.54 -2.35
CA ILE A 130 -8.54 -9.24 -2.74
C ILE A 130 -9.40 -8.62 -3.84
#